data_AF-A0A087RQI8-F1
#
_entry.id   AF-A0A087RQI8-F1
#
_cell.length_a   1.000
_cell.length_b   1.000
_cell.length_c   1.000
_cell.angle_alpha   90.00
_cell.angle_beta   90.00
_cell.angle_gamma   90.00
#
_symmetry.space_group_name_H-M   'P 1'
#
loop_
_entity.id
_entity.type
_entity.pdbx_description
1 polymer ?
#
loop_
_entity_poly.entity_id
_entity_poly.type
_entity_poly.pdbx_seq_one_letter_code
_entity_poly.pdbx_strand_id
1 'polypeptide(L)'
;MFEKLNVPIIGVVENMSHFICPNCDERHYIFGDGGAKKISEQFNMPFLGEIPLNSGIMSGSDVGKPIMITKPDSPSADAFRIAAKNIAAQCSIFAAKLQEEMESEGSNEESAPEASTN
;
A
#
# COMPACT_ATOMS: atom_id res chain seq x y z
N MET A 1 12.90 11.65 -3.05
CA MET A 1 13.40 11.46 -1.67
C MET A 1 13.58 9.97 -1.39
N PHE A 2 12.52 9.15 -1.52
CA PHE A 2 12.60 7.70 -1.28
C PHE A 2 13.64 6.95 -2.12
N GLU A 3 13.72 7.24 -3.43
CA GLU A 3 14.76 6.68 -4.31
C GLU A 3 16.18 7.02 -3.84
N LYS A 4 16.39 8.22 -3.28
CA LYS A 4 17.71 8.65 -2.78
C LYS A 4 18.07 7.99 -1.44
N LEU A 5 17.09 7.43 -0.74
CA LEU A 5 17.25 6.79 0.56
C LEU A 5 17.11 5.26 0.47
N ASN A 6 17.02 4.69 -0.74
CA ASN A 6 16.80 3.26 -0.99
C ASN A 6 15.62 2.68 -0.18
N VAL A 7 14.55 3.45 -0.02
CA VAL A 7 13.34 2.97 0.65
C VAL A 7 12.38 2.39 -0.40
N PRO A 8 12.02 1.10 -0.34
CA PRO A 8 11.14 0.48 -1.32
C PRO A 8 9.71 1.06 -1.20
N ILE A 9 9.13 1.40 -2.36
CA ILE A 9 7.75 1.86 -2.44
C ILE A 9 6.86 0.65 -2.72
N ILE A 10 6.05 0.27 -1.72
CA ILE A 10 5.12 -0.87 -1.83
C ILE A 10 3.88 -0.57 -2.67
N GLY A 11 3.57 0.71 -2.88
CA GLY A 11 2.41 1.17 -3.66
C GLY A 11 1.78 2.44 -3.08
N VAL A 12 0.60 2.78 -3.58
CA VAL A 12 -0.15 3.99 -3.23
C VAL A 12 -1.57 3.68 -2.79
N VAL A 13 -2.05 4.36 -1.74
CA VAL A 13 -3.43 4.34 -1.28
C VAL A 13 -4.03 5.73 -1.49
N GLU A 14 -5.24 5.81 -2.04
CA GLU A 14 -5.99 7.06 -2.12
C GLU A 14 -6.77 7.31 -0.83
N ASN A 15 -6.32 8.24 -0.01
CA ASN A 15 -7.06 8.65 1.18
C ASN A 15 -8.11 9.71 0.83
N MET A 16 -9.24 9.71 1.56
CA MET A 16 -10.37 10.63 1.35
C MET A 16 -10.91 10.60 -0.10
N SER A 17 -10.96 9.42 -0.71
CA SER A 17 -11.25 9.25 -2.14
C SER A 17 -12.66 9.70 -2.55
N HIS A 18 -13.66 9.38 -1.73
CA HIS A 18 -15.04 9.76 -1.95
C HIS A 18 -15.83 9.79 -0.64
N PHE A 19 -16.94 10.50 -0.62
CA PHE A 19 -17.91 10.52 0.46
C PHE A 19 -19.19 9.80 0.00
N ILE A 20 -19.71 8.87 0.81
CA ILE A 20 -21.00 8.21 0.54
C ILE A 20 -22.09 8.99 1.27
N CYS A 21 -23.03 9.57 0.51
CA CYS A 21 -24.12 10.33 1.09
C CYS A 21 -25.13 9.39 1.77
N PRO A 22 -25.44 9.58 3.07
CA PRO A 22 -26.38 8.72 3.78
C PRO A 22 -27.84 8.84 3.29
N ASN A 23 -28.15 9.89 2.51
CA ASN A 23 -29.51 10.19 2.06
C ASN A 23 -29.80 9.74 0.62
N CYS A 24 -28.78 9.61 -0.23
CA CYS A 24 -28.95 9.20 -1.63
C CYS A 24 -28.07 8.00 -2.05
N ASP A 25 -27.16 7.54 -1.18
CA ASP A 25 -26.23 6.42 -1.41
C ASP A 25 -25.27 6.61 -2.60
N GLU A 26 -25.18 7.83 -3.13
CA GLU A 26 -24.24 8.19 -4.18
C GLU A 26 -22.85 8.51 -3.62
N ARG A 27 -21.83 8.24 -4.45
CA ARG A 27 -20.44 8.61 -4.18
C ARG A 27 -20.18 10.03 -4.67
N HIS A 28 -19.70 10.87 -3.77
CA HIS A 28 -19.29 12.24 -4.07
C HIS A 28 -17.77 12.39 -3.97
N TYR A 29 -17.17 12.85 -5.06
CA TYR A 29 -15.73 13.06 -5.18
C TYR A 29 -15.35 14.50 -4.83
N ILE A 30 -15.41 14.83 -3.54
CA ILE A 30 -15.23 16.19 -3.02
C ILE A 30 -13.86 16.79 -3.43
N PHE A 31 -12.83 15.94 -3.49
CA PHE A 31 -11.45 16.34 -3.80
C PHE A 31 -11.00 15.90 -5.20
N GLY A 32 -11.94 15.54 -6.07
CA GLY A 32 -11.66 14.92 -7.36
C GLY A 32 -11.57 13.40 -7.30
N ASP A 33 -11.36 12.77 -8.46
CA ASP A 33 -11.38 11.31 -8.63
C ASP A 33 -10.11 10.79 -9.33
N GLY A 34 -9.63 9.63 -8.87
CA GLY A 34 -8.57 8.84 -9.48
C GLY A 34 -7.18 9.49 -9.47
N GLY A 35 -6.90 10.37 -8.51
CA GLY A 35 -5.58 10.99 -8.40
C GLY A 35 -4.49 9.96 -8.12
N ALA A 36 -4.73 9.06 -7.18
CA ALA A 36 -3.77 8.01 -6.84
C ALA A 36 -3.65 6.93 -7.93
N LYS A 37 -4.72 6.64 -8.67
CA LYS A 37 -4.64 5.73 -9.85
C LYS A 37 -3.74 6.30 -10.94
N LYS A 38 -3.88 7.60 -11.26
CA LYS A 38 -2.99 8.28 -12.21
C LYS A 38 -1.52 8.25 -11.76
N ILE A 39 -1.27 8.45 -10.46
CA ILE A 39 0.08 8.34 -9.89
C ILE A 39 0.60 6.91 -9.99
N SER A 40 -0.23 5.91 -9.69
CA SER A 40 0.10 4.49 -9.83
C SER A 40 0.56 4.15 -11.24
N GLU A 41 -0.18 4.61 -12.26
CA GLU A 41 0.17 4.44 -13.67
C GLU A 41 1.44 5.21 -14.06
N GLN A 42 1.54 6.48 -13.66
CA GLN A 42 2.65 7.36 -14.01
C GLN A 42 4.00 6.83 -13.50
N PHE A 43 4.02 6.27 -12.30
CA PHE A 43 5.24 5.78 -11.64
C PHE A 43 5.35 4.26 -11.66
N ASN A 44 4.48 3.56 -12.40
CA ASN A 44 4.42 2.11 -12.47
C ASN A 44 4.49 1.43 -11.09
N MET A 45 3.73 1.97 -10.12
CA MET A 45 3.67 1.46 -8.76
C MET A 45 2.30 0.86 -8.46
N PRO A 46 2.19 -0.14 -7.58
CA PRO A 46 0.91 -0.79 -7.28
C PRO A 46 -0.12 0.19 -6.69
N PHE A 47 -1.34 0.15 -7.22
CA PHE A 47 -2.49 0.77 -6.59
C PHE A 47 -3.05 -0.16 -5.51
N LEU A 48 -3.02 0.28 -4.25
CA LEU A 48 -3.35 -0.55 -3.11
C LEU A 48 -4.81 -0.43 -2.69
N GLY A 49 -5.49 0.67 -3.06
CA GLY A 49 -6.91 0.85 -2.81
C GLY A 49 -7.27 2.29 -2.46
N GLU A 50 -8.53 2.48 -2.11
CA GLU A 50 -9.14 3.77 -1.83
C GLU A 50 -9.81 3.73 -0.45
N ILE A 51 -9.61 4.76 0.37
CA ILE A 51 -10.25 4.91 1.67
C ILE A 51 -11.25 6.07 1.60
N PRO A 52 -12.56 5.82 1.81
CA PRO A 52 -13.58 6.87 1.72
C PRO A 52 -13.44 7.88 2.86
N LEU A 53 -13.88 9.11 2.60
CA LEU A 53 -14.05 10.14 3.62
C LEU A 53 -15.26 9.78 4.50
N ASN A 54 -14.99 9.38 5.74
CA ASN A 54 -16.02 9.00 6.71
C ASN A 54 -15.65 9.51 8.11
N SER A 55 -16.53 10.29 8.74
CA SER A 55 -16.32 10.86 10.09
C SER A 55 -16.14 9.80 11.18
N GLY A 56 -16.68 8.59 10.98
CA GLY A 56 -16.49 7.44 11.85
C GLY A 56 -15.06 6.90 11.87
N ILE A 57 -14.26 7.13 10.82
CA ILE A 57 -12.85 6.73 10.78
C ILE A 57 -12.05 7.55 11.78
N MET A 58 -12.18 8.88 11.70
CA MET A 58 -11.49 9.82 12.59
C MET A 58 -11.98 9.67 14.03
N SER A 59 -13.29 9.81 14.25
CA SER A 59 -13.86 9.76 15.61
C SER A 59 -13.62 8.43 16.32
N GLY A 60 -13.66 7.31 15.59
CA GLY A 60 -13.29 6.00 16.12
C GLY A 60 -11.81 5.90 16.47
N SER A 61 -10.93 6.46 15.64
CA SER A 61 -9.49 6.47 15.89
C SER A 61 -9.12 7.29 17.13
N ASP A 62 -9.73 8.47 17.30
CA ASP A 62 -9.47 9.37 18.44
C ASP A 62 -9.77 8.71 19.79
N VAL A 63 -10.79 7.84 19.84
CA VAL A 63 -11.19 7.11 21.06
C VAL A 63 -10.62 5.68 21.14
N GLY A 64 -9.69 5.33 20.25
CA GLY A 64 -9.06 4.00 20.22
C GLY A 64 -9.99 2.85 19.81
N LYS A 65 -11.11 3.14 19.14
CA LYS A 65 -12.10 2.18 18.63
C LYS A 65 -12.30 2.37 17.12
N PRO A 66 -11.36 1.92 16.28
CA PRO A 66 -11.40 2.16 14.84
C PRO A 66 -12.65 1.57 14.16
N ILE A 67 -12.98 2.09 12.97
CA ILE A 67 -14.17 1.70 12.20
C ILE A 67 -14.24 0.19 11.93
N MET A 68 -13.08 -0.45 11.80
CA MET A 68 -12.92 -1.90 11.62
C MET A 68 -13.54 -2.72 12.77
N ILE A 69 -13.50 -2.18 13.99
CA ILE A 69 -14.01 -2.84 15.20
C ILE A 69 -15.45 -2.38 15.48
N THR A 70 -15.72 -1.09 15.33
CA THR A 70 -17.03 -0.52 15.69
C THR A 70 -18.11 -0.76 14.64
N LYS A 71 -17.74 -0.85 13.37
CA LYS A 71 -18.65 -1.13 12.24
C LYS A 71 -17.97 -2.06 11.22
N PRO A 72 -17.76 -3.35 11.58
CA PRO A 72 -17.00 -4.28 10.76
C PRO A 72 -17.62 -4.46 9.36
N ASP A 73 -18.93 -4.41 9.20
CA ASP A 73 -19.58 -4.64 7.89
C ASP A 73 -19.81 -3.35 7.09
N SER A 74 -19.15 -2.25 7.49
CA SER A 74 -19.28 -0.97 6.78
C SER A 74 -18.40 -0.90 5.52
N PRO A 75 -18.80 -0.11 4.50
CA PRO A 75 -17.98 0.11 3.31
C PRO A 75 -16.57 0.65 3.64
N SER A 76 -16.45 1.48 4.68
CA SER A 76 -15.16 1.98 5.15
C SER A 76 -14.29 0.88 5.75
N ALA A 77 -14.88 -0.07 6.47
CA ALA A 77 -14.14 -1.19 7.00
C ALA A 77 -13.64 -2.12 5.87
N ASP A 78 -14.49 -2.38 4.88
CA ASP A 78 -14.10 -3.17 3.71
C ASP A 78 -12.98 -2.51 2.90
N ALA A 79 -13.04 -1.18 2.72
CA ALA A 79 -11.97 -0.41 2.07
C ALA A 79 -10.60 -0.62 2.75
N PHE A 80 -10.55 -0.55 4.08
CA PHE A 80 -9.33 -0.85 4.83
C PHE A 80 -8.89 -2.32 4.70
N ARG A 81 -9.82 -3.29 4.68
CA ARG A 81 -9.46 -4.71 4.45
C ARG A 81 -8.84 -4.93 3.09
N ILE A 82 -9.40 -4.30 2.05
CA ILE A 82 -8.87 -4.38 0.68
C ILE A 82 -7.45 -3.82 0.64
N ALA A 83 -7.26 -2.62 1.17
CA ALA A 83 -5.94 -1.99 1.24
C ALA A 83 -4.93 -2.86 2.01
N ALA A 84 -5.31 -3.38 3.18
CA ALA A 84 -4.47 -4.24 4.00
C ALA A 84 -4.08 -5.55 3.28
N LYS A 85 -5.02 -6.19 2.57
CA LYS A 85 -4.74 -7.40 1.77
C LYS A 85 -3.75 -7.12 0.64
N ASN A 86 -3.94 -6.00 -0.06
CA ASN A 86 -3.06 -5.60 -1.15
C ASN A 86 -1.66 -5.25 -0.63
N ILE A 87 -1.56 -4.55 0.51
CA ILE A 87 -0.30 -4.29 1.19
C ILE A 87 0.40 -5.60 1.56
N ALA A 88 -0.31 -6.55 2.19
CA ALA A 88 0.25 -7.83 2.57
C ALA A 88 0.80 -8.60 1.36
N ALA A 89 0.05 -8.62 0.25
CA ALA A 89 0.50 -9.22 -1.00
C ALA A 89 1.78 -8.56 -1.55
N GLN A 90 1.86 -7.23 -1.53
CA GLN A 90 3.06 -6.52 -1.97
C GLN A 90 4.25 -6.81 -1.04
N CYS A 91 4.06 -6.84 0.28
CA CYS A 91 5.10 -7.22 1.23
C CYS A 91 5.65 -8.63 0.93
N SER A 92 4.79 -9.60 0.62
CA SER A 92 5.22 -10.95 0.23
C SER A 92 6.03 -10.95 -1.07
N ILE A 93 5.60 -10.20 -2.08
CA ILE A 93 6.32 -10.07 -3.36
C ILE A 93 7.70 -9.43 -3.14
N PHE A 94 7.78 -8.37 -2.35
CA PHE A 94 9.05 -7.72 -2.03
C PHE A 94 9.98 -8.63 -1.24
N ALA A 95 9.46 -9.36 -0.24
CA ALA A 95 10.26 -10.29 0.54
C ALA A 95 10.88 -11.39 -0.33
N ALA A 96 10.12 -11.94 -1.29
CA ALA A 96 10.62 -12.95 -2.23
C ALA A 96 11.72 -12.39 -3.14
N LYS A 97 11.53 -11.18 -3.70
CA LYS A 97 12.54 -10.53 -4.55
C LYS A 97 13.84 -10.24 -3.79
N LEU A 98 13.74 -9.76 -2.56
CA LEU A 98 14.91 -9.50 -1.73
C LEU A 98 15.68 -10.80 -1.43
N GLN A 99 14.99 -11.93 -1.24
CA GLN A 99 15.65 -13.23 -1.07
C GLN A 99 16.39 -13.66 -2.35
N GLU A 100 15.76 -13.54 -3.52
CA GLU A 100 16.39 -13.84 -4.81
C GLU A 100 17.62 -12.95 -5.06
N GLU A 101 17.54 -11.66 -4.76
CA GLU A 101 18.66 -10.72 -4.86
C GLU A 101 19.83 -11.14 -3.94
N MET A 102 19.55 -11.42 -2.67
CA MET A 102 20.56 -11.88 -1.69
C MET A 102 21.22 -13.20 -2.09
N GLU A 103 20.46 -14.17 -2.63
CA GLU A 103 20.97 -15.44 -3.11
C GLU A 103 21.87 -15.26 -4.36
N SER A 104 21.48 -14.36 -5.26
CA SER A 104 22.27 -14.04 -6.46
C SER A 104 23.59 -13.34 -6.12
N GLU A 105 23.60 -12.46 -5.10
CA GLU A 105 24.80 -11.79 -4.61
C GLU A 105 25.76 -12.77 -3.91
N GLY A 106 25.25 -13.67 -3.07
CA GLY A 106 26.07 -14.70 -2.40
C GLY A 106 26.70 -15.71 -3.37
N SER A 107 26.01 -16.06 -4.46
CA SER A 107 26.55 -16.98 -5.48
C SER A 107 27.67 -16.38 -6.32
N ASN A 108 27.70 -15.06 -6.51
CA ASN A 108 28.76 -14.38 -7.26
C ASN A 108 30.06 -14.26 -6.46
N GLU A 109 29.99 -14.11 -5.12
CA GLU A 109 31.18 -14.06 -4.26
C GLU A 109 31.93 -15.39 -4.16
N GLU A 110 31.25 -16.54 -4.21
CA GLU A 110 31.88 -17.88 -4.21
C GLU A 110 32.64 -18.21 -5.52
N SER A 111 32.48 -17.41 -6.57
CA SER A 111 33.09 -17.64 -7.89
C SER A 111 34.39 -16.85 -8.13
N ALA A 112 34.86 -16.05 -7.18
CA ALA A 112 36.12 -15.32 -7.30
C ALA A 112 37.30 -16.31 -7.24
N PRO A 113 38.13 -16.43 -8.30
CA PRO A 113 39.20 -17.41 -8.31
C PRO A 113 40.26 -17.04 -7.28
N GLU A 114 40.63 -18.00 -6.42
CA GLU A 114 41.83 -17.92 -5.59
C GLU A 114 43.01 -17.58 -6.50
N ALA A 115 43.51 -16.34 -6.39
CA ALA A 115 44.69 -15.91 -7.11
C ALA A 115 45.87 -16.77 -6.63
N SER A 116 46.19 -17.79 -7.44
CA SER A 116 47.39 -18.60 -7.34
C SER A 116 48.62 -17.68 -7.36
N THR A 117 49.13 -17.36 -6.18
CA THR A 117 50.47 -16.80 -5.99
C THR A 117 51.44 -17.97 -5.88
N ASN A 118 52.18 -18.19 -6.97
CA ASN A 118 53.45 -18.95 -6.97
C ASN A 118 54.54 -18.22 -6.20
#